data_AF-A0A1F6MEL8-F1
#
_entry.id   AF-A0A1F6MEL8-F1
#
_cell.length_a   1.000
_cell.length_b   1.000
_cell.length_c   1.000
_cell.angle_alpha   90.00
_cell.angle_beta   90.00
_cell.angle_gamma   90.00
#
_symmetry.space_group_name_H-M   'P 1'
#
loop_
_entity.id
_entity.type
_entity.pdbx_description
1 polymer ?
#
loop_
_entity_poly.entity_id
_entity_poly.type
_entity_poly.pdbx_seq_one_letter_code
_entity_poly.pdbx_strand_id
1 'polypeptide(L)'
;MKYQPLQPKDLLKLGIFPFLVFMVNYYFSSFAPDFSRAVHIDTPLHLLGGLSIAYSASYALRLIEARGLIVIKNLFIRAFIVVGAVAIAAVLWEFYEFLSDHFFGTLTQPSKADTMKDLFMGMLGGLLFCLNFIGQKKKYAGIIILLLIAGASVTYEAKAVDSELRYDQIYSFVDDASAAESTGPAAEIPEVYYRAKVLKILEEGKKDIDGTAQEYQKLELEIVNGPEKGKHIFIDHGGSFIIGTYQKVTKGEVVVIANPPATPGAPENFYYIIDKYRANGLIIAAIIFLALAIYFGRKRGLTSIIGLIFSVLVIFYYIIPSIAHGNNPLVTCIIGAIAIILVSLYLSHGFNRRTTIALLSTLICLGLAIIIDLLFVHLAKLTGTGTEEAFFLQFDNTSINLRGLFLGGILLGVLGVLDDVTTSQVATIEEISAANPALTFEKLYQSGLSVGREHIASLINTLVLAYVGVSFPLLLLYSTQKSQQVWVMLNSNFIAEEIVRTLVGSSVLVIAVPLTTILAAFFYSRKKKIEQV
;
A
#
# COMPACT_ATOMS: atom_id res chain seq x y z
N MET A 1 42.08 -19.14 17.96
CA MET A 1 41.80 -20.42 17.26
C MET A 1 42.57 -20.44 15.95
N LYS A 2 43.38 -21.46 15.67
CA LYS A 2 44.02 -21.60 14.36
C LYS A 2 42.94 -21.91 13.32
N TYR A 3 42.77 -21.03 12.35
CA TYR A 3 41.84 -21.23 11.23
C TYR A 3 42.28 -22.47 10.45
N GLN A 4 41.54 -23.57 10.54
CA GLN A 4 41.77 -24.73 9.69
C GLN A 4 41.04 -24.52 8.35
N PRO A 5 41.74 -24.58 7.21
CA PRO A 5 41.12 -24.45 5.90
C PRO A 5 40.09 -25.57 5.67
N LEU A 6 39.05 -25.27 4.89
CA LEU A 6 38.08 -26.27 4.42
C LEU A 6 38.83 -27.40 3.73
N GLN A 7 38.53 -28.64 4.11
CA GLN A 7 39.13 -29.80 3.47
C GLN A 7 38.42 -30.04 2.12
N PRO A 8 39.10 -30.58 1.10
CA PRO A 8 38.47 -30.89 -0.19
C PRO A 8 37.19 -31.75 -0.08
N LYS A 9 37.15 -32.66 0.89
CA LYS A 9 35.96 -33.48 1.20
C LYS A 9 34.74 -32.66 1.66
N ASP A 10 34.97 -31.51 2.29
CA ASP A 10 33.89 -30.63 2.76
C ASP A 10 33.31 -29.82 1.61
N LEU A 11 34.17 -29.32 0.71
CA LEU A 11 33.76 -28.66 -0.53
C LEU A 11 32.96 -29.62 -1.41
N LEU A 12 33.40 -30.88 -1.52
CA LEU A 12 32.68 -31.90 -2.26
C LEU A 12 31.27 -32.14 -1.66
N LYS A 13 31.15 -32.30 -0.34
CA LYS A 13 29.84 -32.51 0.30
C LYS A 13 28.91 -31.29 0.20
N LEU A 14 29.45 -30.08 0.14
CA LEU A 14 28.66 -28.86 -0.07
C LEU A 14 28.13 -28.75 -1.50
N GLY A 15 28.92 -29.16 -2.49
CA GLY A 15 28.61 -28.92 -3.91
C GLY A 15 27.98 -30.10 -4.66
N ILE A 16 28.22 -31.35 -4.24
CA ILE A 16 27.94 -32.52 -5.09
C ILE A 16 26.46 -32.71 -5.42
N PHE A 17 25.56 -32.55 -4.45
CA PHE A 17 24.13 -32.77 -4.71
C PHE A 17 23.49 -31.65 -5.54
N PRO A 18 23.71 -30.35 -5.24
CA PRO A 18 23.26 -29.28 -6.13
C PRO A 18 23.86 -29.40 -7.53
N PHE A 19 25.13 -29.77 -7.64
CA PHE A 19 25.78 -29.98 -8.94
C PHE A 19 25.12 -31.11 -9.74
N LEU A 20 24.80 -32.24 -9.10
CA LEU A 20 24.11 -33.35 -9.76
C LEU A 20 22.72 -32.94 -10.23
N VAL A 21 21.94 -32.24 -9.40
CA VAL A 21 20.62 -31.73 -9.79
C VAL A 21 20.73 -30.79 -10.99
N PHE A 22 21.68 -29.85 -10.95
CA PHE A 22 21.94 -28.93 -12.04
C PHE A 22 22.37 -29.64 -13.33
N MET A 23 23.25 -30.64 -13.25
CA MET A 23 23.68 -31.43 -14.42
C MET A 23 22.52 -32.22 -15.04
N VAL A 24 21.64 -32.78 -14.21
CA VAL A 24 20.44 -33.47 -14.70
C VAL A 24 19.49 -32.47 -15.36
N ASN A 25 19.26 -31.30 -14.75
CA ASN A 25 18.44 -30.25 -15.34
C ASN A 25 18.99 -29.78 -16.70
N TYR A 26 20.29 -29.51 -16.74
CA TYR A 26 20.98 -29.08 -17.95
C TYR A 26 20.89 -30.13 -19.06
N TYR A 27 21.06 -31.42 -18.72
CA TYR A 27 20.94 -32.51 -19.67
C TYR A 27 19.55 -32.57 -20.30
N PHE A 28 18.48 -32.51 -19.49
CA PHE A 28 17.12 -32.54 -20.00
C PHE A 28 16.75 -31.27 -20.77
N SER A 29 17.19 -30.10 -20.30
CA SER A 29 16.96 -28.83 -20.98
C SER A 29 17.66 -28.73 -22.35
N SER A 30 18.83 -29.38 -22.48
CA SER A 30 19.65 -29.28 -23.70
C SER A 30 19.43 -30.43 -24.69
N PHE A 31 19.03 -31.61 -24.22
CA PHE A 31 19.04 -32.84 -25.03
C PHE A 31 17.72 -33.63 -25.00
N ALA A 32 16.67 -33.18 -24.30
CA ALA A 32 15.38 -33.85 -24.37
C ALA A 32 14.74 -33.63 -25.76
N PRO A 33 14.34 -34.70 -26.48
CA PRO A 33 13.83 -34.60 -27.85
C PRO A 33 12.44 -33.93 -27.95
N ASP A 34 11.69 -33.82 -26.85
CA ASP A 34 10.37 -33.18 -26.79
C ASP A 34 10.28 -32.19 -25.62
N PHE A 35 9.80 -30.97 -25.90
CA PHE A 35 9.57 -29.89 -24.92
C PHE A 35 8.68 -30.34 -23.73
N SER A 36 7.68 -31.19 -24.00
CA SER A 36 6.78 -31.72 -22.96
C SER A 36 7.49 -32.60 -21.93
N ARG A 37 8.54 -33.33 -22.31
CA ARG A 37 9.32 -34.16 -21.38
C ARG A 37 10.20 -33.31 -20.46
N ALA A 38 10.73 -32.18 -20.93
CA ALA A 38 11.49 -31.25 -20.12
C ALA A 38 10.61 -30.64 -19.02
N VAL A 39 9.40 -30.16 -19.38
CA VAL A 39 8.42 -29.58 -18.44
C VAL A 39 7.96 -30.57 -17.36
N HIS A 40 7.87 -31.88 -17.68
CA HIS A 40 7.48 -32.89 -16.70
C HIS A 40 8.59 -33.27 -15.70
N ILE A 41 9.86 -33.07 -16.06
CA ILE A 41 11.02 -33.40 -15.23
C ILE A 41 11.45 -32.21 -14.37
N ASP A 42 11.17 -31.00 -14.84
CA ASP A 42 11.51 -29.75 -14.20
C ASP A 42 10.98 -29.65 -12.76
N THR A 43 9.67 -29.77 -12.57
CA THR A 43 9.04 -29.68 -11.24
C THR A 43 9.60 -30.70 -10.21
N PRO A 44 9.81 -31.99 -10.56
CA PRO A 44 10.58 -32.92 -9.72
C PRO A 44 12.02 -32.47 -9.42
N LEU A 45 12.72 -31.86 -10.37
CA LEU A 45 14.07 -31.34 -10.17
C LEU A 45 14.11 -30.14 -9.24
N HIS A 46 13.10 -29.27 -9.24
CA HIS A 46 12.98 -28.20 -8.25
C HIS A 46 12.80 -28.74 -6.83
N LEU A 47 11.99 -29.79 -6.66
CA LEU A 47 11.85 -30.49 -5.37
C LEU A 47 13.19 -31.10 -4.89
N LEU A 48 13.89 -31.80 -5.79
CA LEU A 48 15.21 -32.38 -5.51
C LEU A 48 16.28 -31.30 -5.28
N GLY A 49 16.19 -30.18 -5.99
CA GLY A 49 16.98 -28.97 -5.80
C GLY A 49 16.81 -28.45 -4.38
N GLY A 50 15.57 -28.29 -3.93
CA GLY A 50 15.24 -27.91 -2.56
C GLY A 50 15.86 -28.83 -1.49
N LEU A 51 15.74 -30.16 -1.69
CA LEU A 51 16.37 -31.15 -0.81
C LEU A 51 17.91 -31.05 -0.81
N SER A 52 18.51 -30.85 -1.99
CA SER A 52 19.97 -30.77 -2.16
C SER A 52 20.56 -29.52 -1.49
N ILE A 53 19.91 -28.36 -1.67
CA ILE A 53 20.32 -27.10 -1.05
C ILE A 53 20.10 -27.16 0.46
N ALA A 54 19.01 -27.77 0.92
CA ALA A 54 18.77 -27.96 2.35
C ALA A 54 19.86 -28.82 3.01
N TYR A 55 20.29 -29.89 2.34
CA TYR A 55 21.42 -30.71 2.78
C TYR A 55 22.71 -29.88 2.86
N SER A 56 23.03 -29.13 1.81
CA SER A 56 24.25 -28.30 1.76
C SER A 56 24.24 -27.21 2.82
N ALA A 57 23.13 -26.51 3.01
CA ALA A 57 22.95 -25.49 4.05
C ALA A 57 23.08 -26.10 5.46
N SER A 58 22.47 -27.28 5.69
CA SER A 58 22.59 -28.00 6.95
C SER A 58 24.03 -28.49 7.22
N TYR A 59 24.75 -28.94 6.19
CA TYR A 59 26.15 -29.31 6.30
C TYR A 59 27.06 -28.10 6.57
N ALA A 60 26.82 -26.98 5.87
CA ALA A 60 27.53 -25.71 6.11
C ALA A 60 27.34 -25.24 7.56
N LEU A 61 26.10 -25.27 8.07
CA LEU A 61 25.83 -24.93 9.47
C LEU A 61 26.61 -25.84 10.44
N ARG A 62 26.65 -27.15 10.20
CA ARG A 62 27.45 -28.07 11.03
C ARG A 62 28.95 -27.74 11.01
N LEU A 63 29.50 -27.33 9.87
CA LEU A 63 30.90 -26.91 9.78
C LEU A 63 31.17 -25.61 10.55
N ILE A 64 30.24 -24.65 10.47
CA ILE A 64 30.31 -23.38 11.21
C ILE A 64 30.25 -23.64 12.72
N GLU A 65 29.35 -24.52 13.16
CA GLU A 65 29.21 -24.94 14.56
C GLU A 65 30.44 -25.69 15.07
N ALA A 66 30.99 -26.61 14.27
CA ALA A 66 32.22 -27.33 14.62
C ALA A 66 33.44 -26.41 14.78
N ARG A 67 33.40 -25.22 14.16
CA ARG A 67 34.43 -24.17 14.29
C ARG A 67 34.18 -23.21 15.45
N GLY A 68 33.07 -23.38 16.18
CA GLY A 68 32.70 -22.54 17.32
C GLY A 68 32.34 -21.10 16.95
N LEU A 69 32.02 -20.82 15.68
CA LEU A 69 31.66 -19.46 15.23
C LEU A 69 30.24 -19.08 15.67
N ILE A 70 29.31 -20.04 15.62
CA ILE A 70 27.90 -19.88 15.98
C ILE A 70 27.44 -21.20 16.61
N VAL A 71 26.52 -21.16 17.57
CA VAL A 71 25.87 -22.36 18.14
C VAL A 71 24.36 -22.18 18.08
N ILE A 72 23.67 -23.01 17.28
CA ILE A 72 22.22 -22.89 17.06
C ILE A 72 21.49 -24.07 17.72
N LYS A 73 21.10 -23.87 18.98
CA LYS A 73 20.39 -24.88 19.78
C LYS A 73 18.91 -25.02 19.41
N ASN A 74 18.28 -23.94 18.96
CA ASN A 74 16.85 -23.95 18.63
C ASN A 74 16.64 -24.57 17.24
N LEU A 75 15.92 -25.70 17.20
CA LEU A 75 15.61 -26.44 15.96
C LEU A 75 14.77 -25.60 14.98
N PHE A 76 13.90 -24.72 15.48
CA PHE A 76 13.13 -23.81 14.63
C PHE A 76 14.06 -22.82 13.91
N ILE A 77 15.00 -22.21 14.64
CA ILE A 77 15.97 -21.27 14.04
C ILE A 77 16.85 -22.00 13.01
N ARG A 78 17.25 -23.24 13.31
CA ARG A 78 18.01 -24.07 12.36
C ARG A 78 17.21 -24.38 11.10
N ALA A 79 15.95 -24.80 11.24
CA ALA A 79 15.05 -25.04 10.11
C ALA A 79 14.82 -23.76 9.30
N PHE A 80 14.60 -22.63 9.97
CA PHE A 80 14.40 -21.34 9.33
C PHE A 80 15.60 -20.93 8.46
N ILE A 81 16.83 -21.08 8.96
CA ILE A 81 18.04 -20.76 8.17
C ILE A 81 18.17 -21.71 6.96
N VAL A 82 17.89 -23.01 7.15
CA VAL A 82 17.99 -24.00 6.07
C VAL A 82 16.93 -23.77 4.99
N VAL A 83 15.67 -23.57 5.38
CA VAL A 83 14.58 -23.26 4.44
C VAL A 83 14.79 -21.89 3.79
N GLY A 84 15.32 -20.91 4.52
CA GLY A 84 15.68 -19.60 3.97
C GLY A 84 16.74 -19.70 2.87
N ALA A 85 17.78 -20.51 3.07
CA ALA A 85 18.79 -20.77 2.04
C ALA A 85 18.19 -21.44 0.79
N VAL A 86 17.23 -22.35 0.98
CA VAL A 86 16.48 -22.98 -0.11
C VAL A 86 15.62 -21.97 -0.86
N ALA A 87 14.90 -21.10 -0.16
CA ALA A 87 14.07 -20.07 -0.78
C ALA A 87 14.91 -19.10 -1.62
N ILE A 88 16.06 -18.66 -1.11
CA ILE A 88 17.00 -17.82 -1.88
C ILE A 88 17.50 -18.55 -3.13
N ALA A 89 17.90 -19.81 -3.00
CA ALA A 89 18.38 -20.60 -4.14
C ALA A 89 17.27 -20.81 -5.19
N ALA A 90 16.03 -21.04 -4.76
CA ALA A 90 14.88 -21.18 -5.65
C ALA A 90 14.62 -19.88 -6.42
N VAL A 91 14.61 -18.73 -5.74
CA VAL A 91 14.46 -17.42 -6.41
C VAL A 91 15.58 -17.15 -7.41
N LEU A 92 16.83 -17.49 -7.06
CA LEU A 92 17.97 -17.33 -7.98
C LEU A 92 17.90 -18.27 -9.18
N TRP A 93 17.35 -19.47 -9.02
CA TRP A 93 17.12 -20.41 -10.12
C TRP A 93 16.06 -19.85 -11.09
N GLU A 94 14.89 -19.44 -10.60
CA GLU A 94 13.84 -18.83 -11.44
C GLU A 94 14.32 -17.57 -12.16
N PHE A 95 15.13 -16.76 -11.47
CA PHE A 95 15.69 -15.55 -12.07
C PHE A 95 16.71 -15.89 -13.16
N TYR A 96 17.48 -16.98 -13.00
CA TYR A 96 18.35 -17.50 -14.04
C TYR A 96 17.55 -17.97 -15.26
N GLU A 97 16.44 -18.67 -15.09
CA GLU A 97 15.55 -19.10 -16.19
C GLU A 97 14.93 -17.92 -16.91
N PHE A 98 14.42 -16.93 -16.17
CA PHE A 98 13.92 -15.67 -16.72
C PHE A 98 14.99 -14.95 -17.57
N LEU A 99 16.21 -14.82 -17.05
CA LEU A 99 17.31 -14.21 -17.80
C LEU A 99 17.70 -15.05 -19.01
N SER A 100 17.68 -16.37 -18.89
CA SER A 100 17.98 -17.30 -19.98
C SER A 100 16.98 -17.13 -21.13
N ASP A 101 15.69 -17.08 -20.82
CA ASP A 101 14.63 -16.89 -21.81
C ASP A 101 14.72 -15.50 -22.46
N HIS A 102 15.00 -14.47 -21.67
CA HIS A 102 15.10 -13.09 -22.14
C HIS A 102 16.31 -12.84 -23.06
N PHE A 103 17.48 -13.39 -22.71
CA PHE A 103 18.73 -13.07 -23.42
C PHE A 103 19.17 -14.13 -24.43
N PHE A 104 18.82 -15.40 -24.20
CA PHE A 104 19.28 -16.53 -25.02
C PHE A 104 18.12 -17.24 -25.75
N GLY A 105 16.87 -16.76 -25.57
CA GLY A 105 15.70 -17.29 -26.27
C GLY A 105 15.36 -18.73 -25.87
N THR A 106 15.73 -19.14 -24.66
CA THR A 106 15.31 -20.43 -24.11
C THR A 106 13.80 -20.42 -23.79
N LEU A 107 13.24 -21.59 -23.49
CA LEU A 107 11.85 -21.77 -23.08
C LEU A 107 11.78 -22.43 -21.69
N THR A 108 12.68 -22.03 -20.80
CA THR A 108 12.82 -22.60 -19.46
C THR A 108 11.72 -22.12 -18.51
N GLN A 109 11.13 -20.94 -18.77
CA GLN A 109 10.04 -20.35 -17.99
C GLN A 109 8.76 -20.21 -18.85
N PRO A 110 7.99 -21.29 -19.06
CA PRO A 110 6.82 -21.29 -19.95
C PRO A 110 5.66 -20.42 -19.44
N SER A 111 5.52 -20.21 -18.13
CA SER A 111 4.47 -19.34 -17.58
C SER A 111 4.76 -18.85 -16.16
N LYS A 112 4.07 -17.79 -15.72
CA LYS A 112 4.13 -17.33 -14.33
C LYS A 112 3.62 -18.38 -13.32
N ALA A 113 2.69 -19.23 -13.74
CA ALA A 113 2.16 -20.30 -12.88
C ALA A 113 3.20 -21.40 -12.66
N ASP A 114 4.06 -21.63 -13.64
CA ASP A 114 5.19 -22.55 -13.57
C ASP A 114 6.16 -22.10 -12.49
N THR A 115 6.67 -20.87 -12.61
CA THR A 115 7.55 -20.27 -11.59
C THR A 115 6.99 -20.32 -10.17
N MET A 116 5.69 -20.08 -9.98
CA MET A 116 5.09 -20.18 -8.64
C MET A 116 5.07 -21.62 -8.13
N LYS A 117 4.83 -22.61 -9.00
CA LYS A 117 4.87 -24.03 -8.70
C LYS A 117 6.30 -24.49 -8.41
N ASP A 118 7.29 -24.03 -9.15
CA ASP A 118 8.68 -24.47 -9.01
C ASP A 118 9.37 -23.83 -7.80
N LEU A 119 9.06 -22.57 -7.47
CA LEU A 119 9.36 -21.97 -6.16
C LEU A 119 8.73 -22.75 -5.00
N PHE A 120 7.45 -23.14 -5.14
CA PHE A 120 6.76 -23.93 -4.13
C PHE A 120 7.43 -25.29 -3.93
N MET A 121 7.79 -25.98 -5.01
CA MET A 121 8.45 -27.28 -4.96
C MET A 121 9.85 -27.21 -4.37
N GLY A 122 10.63 -26.18 -4.69
CA GLY A 122 11.91 -25.90 -4.03
C GLY A 122 11.75 -25.76 -2.52
N MET A 123 10.83 -24.90 -2.06
CA MET A 123 10.55 -24.73 -0.63
C MET A 123 10.03 -26.01 0.04
N LEU A 124 9.17 -26.77 -0.66
CA LEU A 124 8.66 -28.06 -0.18
C LEU A 124 9.80 -29.04 0.08
N GLY A 125 10.79 -29.11 -0.81
CA GLY A 125 11.98 -29.94 -0.62
C GLY A 125 12.76 -29.54 0.63
N GLY A 126 12.93 -28.24 0.87
CA GLY A 126 13.57 -27.72 2.09
C GLY A 126 12.81 -28.05 3.38
N LEU A 127 11.48 -27.96 3.35
CA LEU A 127 10.61 -28.31 4.48
C LEU A 127 10.66 -29.81 4.78
N LEU A 128 10.57 -30.66 3.75
CA LEU A 128 10.69 -32.11 3.86
C LEU A 128 12.05 -32.52 4.46
N PHE A 129 13.14 -31.87 4.04
CA PHE A 129 14.45 -32.09 4.63
C PHE A 129 14.47 -31.79 6.13
N CYS A 130 13.85 -30.68 6.55
CA CYS A 130 13.83 -30.24 7.94
C CYS A 130 12.97 -31.12 8.86
N LEU A 131 12.11 -32.00 8.32
CA LEU A 131 11.44 -33.03 9.12
C LEU A 131 12.45 -33.93 9.86
N ASN A 132 13.65 -34.11 9.30
CA ASN A 132 14.74 -34.86 9.95
C ASN A 132 15.28 -34.19 11.22
N PHE A 133 15.05 -32.89 11.43
CA PHE A 133 15.45 -32.20 12.65
C PHE A 133 14.54 -32.53 13.83
N ILE A 134 13.31 -32.98 13.55
CA ILE A 134 12.27 -33.31 14.52
C ILE A 134 12.23 -34.84 14.64
N GLY A 135 13.24 -35.45 15.28
CA GLY A 135 13.31 -36.91 15.40
C GLY A 135 11.99 -37.53 15.89
N GLN A 136 11.44 -38.49 15.13
CA GLN A 136 10.31 -39.43 15.38
C GLN A 136 9.14 -39.02 16.32
N LYS A 137 8.92 -37.75 16.66
CA LYS A 137 7.78 -37.33 17.46
C LYS A 137 6.63 -36.97 16.54
N LYS A 138 5.75 -37.96 16.31
CA LYS A 138 4.50 -37.97 15.50
C LYS A 138 3.55 -36.77 15.67
N LYS A 139 3.78 -35.87 16.64
CA LYS A 139 2.85 -34.79 17.04
C LYS A 139 2.81 -33.61 16.07
N TYR A 140 3.86 -33.39 15.27
CA TYR A 140 3.94 -32.24 14.34
C TYR A 140 3.73 -32.60 12.86
N ALA A 141 3.79 -33.89 12.52
CA ALA A 141 3.57 -34.37 11.15
C ALA A 141 2.13 -34.07 10.66
N GLY A 142 1.13 -34.15 11.54
CA GLY A 142 -0.27 -33.88 11.20
C GLY A 142 -0.54 -32.42 10.82
N ILE A 143 0.14 -31.46 11.45
CA ILE A 143 -0.04 -30.02 11.17
C ILE A 143 0.57 -29.65 9.81
N ILE A 144 1.71 -30.24 9.47
CA ILE A 144 2.39 -30.00 8.19
C ILE A 144 1.63 -30.67 7.04
N ILE A 145 1.10 -31.88 7.23
CA ILE A 145 0.24 -32.53 6.23
C ILE A 145 -1.05 -31.73 6.01
N LEU A 146 -1.64 -31.15 7.08
CA LEU A 146 -2.82 -30.28 6.94
C LEU A 146 -2.51 -29.01 6.12
N LEU A 147 -1.35 -28.39 6.34
CA LEU A 147 -0.90 -27.21 5.59
C LEU A 147 -0.57 -27.53 4.12
N LEU A 148 -0.04 -28.73 3.84
CA LEU A 148 0.23 -29.20 2.48
C LEU A 148 -1.05 -29.54 1.71
N ILE A 149 -2.05 -30.14 2.37
CA ILE A 149 -3.38 -30.41 1.77
C ILE A 149 -4.14 -29.09 1.53
N ALA A 150 -4.04 -28.13 2.45
CA ALA A 150 -4.64 -26.80 2.28
C ALA A 150 -4.01 -26.02 1.11
N GLY A 151 -2.70 -26.16 0.87
CA GLY A 151 -2.01 -25.55 -0.27
C GLY A 151 -2.31 -26.22 -1.62
N ALA A 152 -2.52 -27.55 -1.63
CA ALA A 152 -2.83 -28.31 -2.85
C ALA A 152 -4.27 -28.13 -3.37
N SER A 153 -5.14 -27.44 -2.61
CA SER A 153 -6.56 -27.26 -2.95
C SER A 153 -6.84 -26.00 -3.79
N VAL A 154 -5.82 -25.24 -4.19
CA VAL A 154 -5.98 -24.03 -5.03
C VAL A 154 -5.67 -24.41 -6.49
N THR A 155 -6.60 -25.09 -7.14
CA THR A 155 -6.61 -25.20 -8.61
C THR A 155 -7.51 -24.09 -9.16
N TYR A 156 -6.90 -23.09 -9.78
CA TYR A 156 -7.61 -22.03 -10.50
C TYR A 156 -7.68 -22.41 -11.98
N GLU A 157 -8.87 -22.74 -12.48
CA GLU A 157 -9.13 -22.83 -13.92
C GLU A 157 -9.28 -21.41 -14.48
N ALA A 158 -8.23 -20.90 -15.10
CA ALA A 158 -8.33 -19.69 -15.93
C ALA A 158 -8.98 -20.06 -17.27
N LYS A 159 -10.27 -19.74 -17.44
CA LYS A 159 -10.89 -19.68 -18.76
C LYS A 159 -10.32 -18.48 -19.51
N ALA A 160 -9.67 -18.73 -20.65
CA ALA A 160 -9.33 -17.71 -21.62
C ALA A 160 -10.63 -17.07 -22.12
N VAL A 161 -10.80 -15.77 -21.89
CA VAL A 161 -11.81 -14.96 -22.57
C VAL A 161 -11.12 -14.37 -23.79
N ASP A 162 -11.64 -14.74 -24.96
CA ASP A 162 -11.21 -14.26 -26.26
C ASP A 162 -11.56 -12.77 -26.38
N SER A 163 -10.56 -11.91 -26.52
CA SER A 163 -10.73 -10.46 -26.60
C SER A 163 -10.48 -9.98 -28.02
N GLU A 164 -11.42 -10.28 -28.91
CA GLU A 164 -11.60 -9.55 -30.17
C GLU A 164 -12.90 -8.74 -30.08
N LEU A 165 -12.82 -7.53 -29.52
CA LEU A 165 -13.84 -6.51 -29.74
C LEU A 165 -13.15 -5.23 -30.22
N ARG A 166 -13.54 -4.84 -31.44
CA ARG A 166 -12.95 -3.81 -32.29
C ARG A 166 -13.12 -2.41 -31.70
N TYR A 167 -12.08 -1.62 -31.87
CA TYR A 167 -11.83 -0.31 -31.28
C TYR A 167 -12.61 0.87 -31.93
N ASP A 168 -13.53 0.60 -32.88
CA ASP A 168 -14.00 1.61 -33.85
C ASP A 168 -15.47 2.06 -33.71
N GLN A 169 -16.19 1.75 -32.63
CA GLN A 169 -17.62 2.10 -32.50
C GLN A 169 -17.97 3.05 -31.34
N ILE A 170 -16.99 3.62 -30.64
CA ILE A 170 -17.21 4.55 -29.51
C ILE A 170 -16.75 5.97 -29.87
N TYR A 171 -17.05 6.49 -31.07
CA TYR A 171 -16.80 7.91 -31.40
C TYR A 171 -17.76 8.49 -32.44
N SER A 172 -19.05 8.12 -32.41
CA SER A 172 -20.07 8.74 -33.28
C SER A 172 -21.28 9.32 -32.55
N PHE A 173 -21.19 9.58 -31.23
CA PHE A 173 -22.30 10.14 -30.44
C PHE A 173 -22.00 11.53 -29.83
N VAL A 174 -20.96 12.22 -30.31
CA VAL A 174 -20.55 13.53 -29.76
C VAL A 174 -20.96 14.72 -30.64
N ASP A 175 -21.46 14.51 -31.88
CA ASP A 175 -21.68 15.64 -32.81
C ASP A 175 -23.07 16.30 -32.78
N ASP A 176 -24.10 15.72 -32.13
CA ASP A 176 -25.47 16.26 -32.18
C ASP A 176 -25.97 16.98 -30.90
N ALA A 177 -25.13 17.14 -29.88
CA ALA A 177 -25.53 17.81 -28.62
C ALA A 177 -25.05 19.27 -28.52
N SER A 178 -24.74 19.94 -29.63
CA SER A 178 -24.16 21.29 -29.66
C SER A 178 -25.15 22.42 -30.03
N ALA A 179 -26.43 22.28 -29.69
CA ALA A 179 -27.40 23.37 -29.86
C ALA A 179 -28.54 23.32 -28.84
N ALA A 180 -28.23 23.63 -27.58
CA ALA A 180 -29.25 24.12 -26.64
C ALA A 180 -28.67 25.32 -25.89
N GLU A 181 -29.17 26.51 -26.22
CA GLU A 181 -28.86 27.75 -25.53
C GLU A 181 -29.10 27.60 -24.02
N SER A 182 -28.05 27.83 -23.23
CA SER A 182 -28.12 27.84 -21.78
C SER A 182 -28.93 29.05 -21.32
N THR A 183 -30.23 28.85 -21.09
CA THR A 183 -31.01 29.74 -20.22
C THR A 183 -30.45 29.61 -18.79
N GLY A 184 -30.38 30.74 -18.07
CA GLY A 184 -29.61 30.93 -16.83
C GLY A 184 -29.89 29.92 -15.70
N PRO A 185 -29.18 30.02 -14.56
CA PRO A 185 -29.15 28.95 -13.56
C PRO A 185 -30.55 28.67 -13.02
N ALA A 186 -31.13 27.55 -13.44
CA ALA A 186 -32.28 26.97 -12.79
C ALA A 186 -31.87 26.70 -11.34
N ALA A 187 -32.68 27.17 -10.38
CA ALA A 187 -32.47 26.84 -8.98
C ALA A 187 -32.39 25.31 -8.85
N GLU A 188 -31.22 24.77 -8.50
CA GLU A 188 -31.04 23.34 -8.24
C GLU A 188 -32.00 22.96 -7.11
N ILE A 189 -33.07 22.26 -7.45
CA ILE A 189 -33.93 21.64 -6.44
C ILE A 189 -33.12 20.46 -5.91
N PRO A 190 -32.73 20.44 -4.63
CA PRO A 190 -31.80 19.44 -4.12
C PRO A 190 -32.42 18.05 -4.16
N GLU A 191 -31.65 17.05 -4.57
CA GLU A 191 -32.02 15.65 -4.42
C GLU A 191 -32.28 15.31 -2.95
N VAL A 192 -33.32 14.53 -2.68
CA VAL A 192 -33.62 14.08 -1.32
C VAL A 192 -33.11 12.65 -1.13
N TYR A 193 -32.30 12.44 -0.10
CA TYR A 193 -31.68 11.15 0.20
C TYR A 193 -32.37 10.42 1.35
N TYR A 194 -32.60 9.12 1.17
CA TYR A 194 -33.16 8.24 2.19
C TYR A 194 -32.31 6.99 2.40
N ARG A 195 -32.45 6.39 3.58
CA ARG A 195 -32.02 5.03 3.88
C ARG A 195 -33.22 4.13 3.66
N ALA A 196 -33.04 3.06 2.91
CA ALA A 196 -34.08 2.07 2.66
C ALA A 196 -33.57 0.66 2.95
N LYS A 197 -34.43 -0.18 3.51
CA LYS A 197 -34.13 -1.59 3.79
C LYS A 197 -34.73 -2.47 2.70
N VAL A 198 -33.91 -3.33 2.11
CA VAL A 198 -34.36 -4.30 1.11
C VAL A 198 -35.25 -5.35 1.78
N LEU A 199 -36.55 -5.33 1.48
CA LEU A 199 -37.51 -6.27 2.03
C LEU A 199 -37.55 -7.57 1.23
N LYS A 200 -37.58 -7.44 -0.10
CA LYS A 200 -37.62 -8.58 -1.03
C LYS A 200 -36.87 -8.27 -2.32
N ILE A 201 -36.25 -9.30 -2.88
CA ILE A 201 -35.79 -9.33 -4.26
C ILE A 201 -36.90 -10.02 -5.05
N LEU A 202 -37.60 -9.26 -5.88
CA LEU A 202 -38.74 -9.73 -6.66
C LEU A 202 -38.28 -10.51 -7.90
N GLU A 203 -37.23 -10.01 -8.53
CA GLU A 203 -36.65 -10.54 -9.75
C GLU A 203 -35.16 -10.21 -9.76
N GLU A 204 -34.30 -11.12 -10.21
CA GLU A 204 -32.91 -10.82 -10.49
C GLU A 204 -32.41 -11.68 -11.65
N GLY A 205 -31.43 -11.16 -12.39
CA GLY A 205 -30.85 -11.90 -13.50
C GLY A 205 -29.92 -11.03 -14.32
N LYS A 206 -29.70 -11.46 -15.57
CA LYS A 206 -28.96 -10.69 -16.56
C LYS A 206 -29.88 -10.29 -17.70
N LYS A 207 -29.82 -9.02 -18.12
CA LYS A 207 -30.45 -8.53 -19.34
C LYS A 207 -29.35 -8.27 -20.35
N ASP A 208 -29.53 -8.76 -21.58
CA ASP A 208 -28.66 -8.40 -22.68
C ASP A 208 -29.06 -6.99 -23.15
N ILE A 209 -28.15 -6.04 -23.01
CA ILE A 209 -28.32 -4.66 -23.48
C ILE A 209 -27.12 -4.41 -24.39
N ASP A 210 -27.40 -4.22 -25.68
CA ASP A 210 -26.40 -3.98 -26.74
C ASP A 210 -25.26 -5.01 -26.79
N GLY A 211 -25.58 -6.31 -26.61
CA GLY A 211 -24.62 -7.41 -26.69
C GLY A 211 -23.77 -7.61 -25.43
N THR A 212 -24.07 -6.88 -24.35
CA THR A 212 -23.43 -7.02 -23.05
C THR A 212 -24.45 -7.50 -22.03
N ALA A 213 -24.15 -8.63 -21.36
CA ALA A 213 -25.00 -9.15 -20.30
C ALA A 213 -24.84 -8.29 -19.02
N GLN A 214 -25.86 -7.48 -18.72
CA GLN A 214 -25.91 -6.58 -17.57
C GLN A 214 -26.74 -7.18 -16.44
N GLU A 215 -26.23 -7.10 -15.21
CA GLU A 215 -26.97 -7.57 -14.03
C GLU A 215 -28.15 -6.63 -13.74
N TYR A 216 -29.27 -7.17 -13.24
CA TYR A 216 -30.37 -6.36 -12.72
C TYR A 216 -31.06 -7.04 -11.54
N GLN A 217 -31.75 -6.25 -10.72
CA GLN A 217 -32.60 -6.66 -9.61
C GLN A 217 -33.82 -5.74 -9.49
N LYS A 218 -35.03 -6.33 -9.48
CA LYS A 218 -36.25 -5.63 -9.06
C LYS A 218 -36.46 -5.84 -7.57
N LEU A 219 -36.56 -4.75 -6.83
CA LEU A 219 -36.47 -4.75 -5.38
C LEU A 219 -37.70 -4.09 -4.76
N GLU A 220 -38.23 -4.69 -3.71
CA GLU A 220 -39.15 -4.03 -2.77
C GLU A 220 -38.32 -3.53 -1.58
N LEU A 221 -38.38 -2.22 -1.31
CA LEU A 221 -37.66 -1.59 -0.20
C LEU A 221 -38.62 -0.82 0.71
N GLU A 222 -38.25 -0.67 1.97
CA GLU A 222 -38.93 0.18 2.94
C GLU A 222 -38.03 1.34 3.35
N ILE A 223 -38.50 2.57 3.24
CA ILE A 223 -37.77 3.75 3.73
C ILE A 223 -37.74 3.73 5.26
N VAL A 224 -36.55 3.80 5.88
CA VAL A 224 -36.38 3.65 7.34
C VAL A 224 -36.12 4.97 8.08
N ASN A 225 -35.99 6.09 7.37
CA ASN A 225 -35.76 7.42 7.96
C ASN A 225 -36.45 8.55 7.18
N GLY A 226 -36.43 9.75 7.77
CA GLY A 226 -36.98 10.94 7.12
C GLY A 226 -38.51 11.00 7.11
N PRO A 227 -39.08 11.99 6.42
CA PRO A 227 -40.53 12.19 6.35
C PRO A 227 -41.30 11.02 5.73
N GLU A 228 -40.67 10.27 4.83
CA GLU A 228 -41.28 9.15 4.11
C GLU A 228 -41.04 7.78 4.79
N LYS A 229 -40.68 7.77 6.07
CA LYS A 229 -40.42 6.53 6.82
C LYS A 229 -41.64 5.61 6.83
N GLY A 230 -41.41 4.33 6.53
CA GLY A 230 -42.42 3.28 6.43
C GLY A 230 -43.04 3.17 5.02
N LYS A 231 -42.69 4.05 4.08
CA LYS A 231 -43.13 3.92 2.69
C LYS A 231 -42.45 2.74 2.01
N HIS A 232 -43.25 1.87 1.39
CA HIS A 232 -42.77 0.81 0.52
C HIS A 232 -42.57 1.36 -0.89
N ILE A 233 -41.43 1.07 -1.48
CA ILE A 233 -41.05 1.50 -2.82
C ILE A 233 -40.55 0.31 -3.63
N PHE A 234 -40.69 0.42 -4.95
CA PHE A 234 -40.25 -0.59 -5.90
C PHE A 234 -39.19 0.03 -6.81
N ILE A 235 -37.99 -0.54 -6.85
CA ILE A 235 -36.87 -0.04 -7.64
C ILE A 235 -36.44 -1.12 -8.64
N ASP A 236 -36.27 -0.75 -9.90
CA ASP A 236 -35.58 -1.56 -10.92
C ASP A 236 -34.09 -1.19 -10.95
N HIS A 237 -33.32 -1.83 -10.08
CA HIS A 237 -31.88 -1.61 -9.93
C HIS A 237 -31.15 -2.37 -11.03
N GLY A 238 -30.38 -1.69 -11.90
CA GLY A 238 -29.90 -2.34 -13.13
C GLY A 238 -30.86 -2.21 -14.32
N GLY A 239 -31.98 -1.48 -14.16
CA GLY A 239 -32.94 -1.22 -15.23
C GLY A 239 -32.55 -0.04 -16.12
N SER A 240 -32.51 1.16 -15.54
CA SER A 240 -32.10 2.39 -16.23
C SER A 240 -30.62 2.73 -16.08
N PHE A 241 -29.92 2.04 -15.19
CA PHE A 241 -28.50 2.25 -14.89
C PHE A 241 -27.77 0.91 -14.95
N ILE A 242 -26.55 0.90 -15.48
CA ILE A 242 -25.74 -0.32 -15.53
C ILE A 242 -25.24 -0.65 -14.11
N ILE A 243 -25.42 -1.89 -13.67
CA ILE A 243 -24.86 -2.37 -12.41
C ILE A 243 -23.96 -3.61 -12.62
N GLY A 244 -22.87 -3.67 -11.85
CA GLY A 244 -22.03 -4.86 -11.74
C GLY A 244 -22.51 -5.81 -10.64
N THR A 245 -21.98 -7.04 -10.65
CA THR A 245 -22.31 -8.07 -9.64
C THR A 245 -22.08 -7.59 -8.21
N TYR A 246 -21.05 -6.77 -7.96
CA TYR A 246 -20.73 -6.22 -6.63
C TYR A 246 -21.74 -5.17 -6.12
N GLN A 247 -22.51 -4.57 -7.02
CA GLN A 247 -23.58 -3.62 -6.73
C GLN A 247 -24.93 -4.30 -6.47
N LYS A 248 -25.04 -5.63 -6.63
CA LYS A 248 -26.22 -6.37 -6.18
C LYS A 248 -26.37 -6.25 -4.66
N VAL A 249 -27.62 -6.24 -4.23
CA VAL A 249 -28.04 -6.12 -2.84
C VAL A 249 -28.74 -7.38 -2.38
N THR A 250 -28.72 -7.60 -1.08
CA THR A 250 -29.30 -8.78 -0.42
C THR A 250 -30.51 -8.42 0.43
N LYS A 251 -31.38 -9.40 0.69
CA LYS A 251 -32.54 -9.22 1.58
C LYS A 251 -32.07 -8.81 2.98
N GLY A 252 -32.67 -7.74 3.51
CA GLY A 252 -32.37 -7.19 4.82
C GLY A 252 -31.26 -6.13 4.82
N GLU A 253 -30.55 -5.94 3.71
CA GLU A 253 -29.51 -4.93 3.55
C GLU A 253 -30.11 -3.51 3.56
N VAL A 254 -29.35 -2.55 4.08
CA VAL A 254 -29.74 -1.14 4.07
C VAL A 254 -28.94 -0.42 3.00
N VAL A 255 -29.64 0.31 2.15
CA VAL A 255 -29.08 1.07 1.02
C VAL A 255 -29.42 2.55 1.16
N VAL A 256 -28.69 3.39 0.44
CA VAL A 256 -28.98 4.81 0.26
C VAL A 256 -29.69 4.97 -1.09
N ILE A 257 -30.84 5.61 -1.07
CA ILE A 257 -31.63 5.92 -2.26
C ILE A 257 -31.72 7.43 -2.45
N ALA A 258 -31.78 7.88 -3.71
CA ALA A 258 -32.11 9.25 -4.08
C ALA A 258 -33.53 9.32 -4.62
N ASN A 259 -34.18 10.44 -4.36
CA ASN A 259 -35.38 10.91 -5.04
C ASN A 259 -35.03 12.23 -5.74
N PRO A 260 -34.78 12.21 -7.06
CA PRO A 260 -34.48 13.41 -7.80
C PRO A 260 -35.73 14.31 -7.90
N PRO A 261 -35.54 15.63 -8.05
CA PRO A 261 -36.66 16.55 -8.19
C PRO A 261 -37.54 16.20 -9.41
N ALA A 262 -38.84 16.45 -9.26
CA ALA A 262 -39.81 16.18 -10.31
C ALA A 262 -39.48 17.01 -11.56
N THR A 263 -39.02 16.33 -12.60
CA THR A 263 -38.79 16.91 -13.93
C THR A 263 -39.98 16.61 -14.84
N PRO A 264 -40.37 17.53 -15.75
CA PRO A 264 -41.46 17.28 -16.68
C PRO A 264 -41.17 16.02 -17.54
N GLY A 265 -42.00 14.99 -17.41
CA GLY A 265 -41.84 13.72 -18.13
C GLY A 265 -41.19 12.58 -17.32
N ALA A 266 -40.64 12.85 -16.13
CA ALA A 266 -40.18 11.80 -15.22
C ALA A 266 -41.35 11.22 -14.41
N PRO A 267 -41.32 9.91 -14.07
CA PRO A 267 -42.33 9.31 -13.19
C PRO A 267 -42.40 10.04 -11.84
N GLU A 268 -43.60 10.33 -11.35
CA GLU A 268 -43.77 10.77 -9.97
C GLU A 268 -43.20 9.70 -9.03
N ASN A 269 -42.37 10.11 -8.05
CA ASN A 269 -41.71 9.22 -7.09
C ASN A 269 -40.69 8.24 -7.71
N PHE A 270 -39.88 8.69 -8.67
CA PHE A 270 -38.72 7.92 -9.12
C PHE A 270 -37.68 7.79 -8.01
N TYR A 271 -37.31 6.55 -7.65
CA TYR A 271 -36.21 6.29 -6.73
C TYR A 271 -35.19 5.37 -7.38
N TYR A 272 -33.91 5.63 -7.10
CA TYR A 272 -32.82 4.74 -7.48
C TYR A 272 -31.85 4.56 -6.32
N ILE A 273 -31.15 3.42 -6.32
CA ILE A 273 -30.12 3.12 -5.33
C ILE A 273 -28.84 3.82 -5.76
N ILE A 274 -28.29 4.64 -4.87
CA ILE A 274 -26.98 5.27 -5.06
C ILE A 274 -25.89 4.29 -4.67
N ASP A 275 -25.99 3.78 -3.43
CA ASP A 275 -24.97 2.89 -2.87
C ASP A 275 -25.48 2.18 -1.60
N LYS A 276 -24.67 1.27 -1.06
CA LYS A 276 -24.89 0.56 0.20
C LYS A 276 -24.64 1.48 1.41
N TYR A 277 -25.45 1.33 2.45
CA TYR A 277 -25.29 2.12 3.67
C TYR A 277 -24.16 1.55 4.56
N ARG A 278 -22.95 2.13 4.47
CA ARG A 278 -21.75 1.64 5.17
C ARG A 278 -21.48 2.28 6.54
N ALA A 279 -22.22 3.31 6.93
CA ALA A 279 -21.90 4.13 8.12
C ALA A 279 -21.78 3.30 9.41
N ASN A 280 -22.65 2.30 9.62
CA ASN A 280 -22.58 1.42 10.80
C ASN A 280 -21.26 0.64 10.85
N GLY A 281 -20.81 0.09 9.72
CA GLY A 281 -19.54 -0.65 9.63
C GLY A 281 -18.34 0.27 9.85
N LEU A 282 -18.37 1.49 9.31
CA LEU A 282 -17.33 2.49 9.52
C LEU A 282 -17.22 2.92 10.99
N ILE A 283 -18.35 3.10 11.68
CA ILE A 283 -18.38 3.41 13.12
C ILE A 283 -17.77 2.26 13.93
N ILE A 284 -18.11 1.00 13.61
CA ILE A 284 -17.52 -0.16 14.29
C ILE A 284 -16.01 -0.21 14.06
N ALA A 285 -15.54 -0.02 12.84
CA ALA A 285 -14.11 0.02 12.52
C ALA A 285 -13.39 1.15 13.28
N ALA A 286 -13.99 2.34 13.35
CA ALA A 286 -13.47 3.46 14.13
C ALA A 286 -13.41 3.14 15.63
N ILE A 287 -14.43 2.52 16.20
CA ILE A 287 -14.44 2.10 17.61
C ILE A 287 -13.33 1.08 17.87
N ILE A 288 -13.14 0.09 17.00
CA ILE A 288 -12.06 -0.90 17.13
C ILE A 288 -10.70 -0.21 17.10
N PHE A 289 -10.48 0.70 16.14
CA PHE A 289 -9.25 1.47 16.06
C PHE A 289 -8.99 2.29 17.33
N LEU A 290 -9.99 3.05 17.80
CA LEU A 290 -9.89 3.86 19.02
C LEU A 290 -9.62 2.98 20.25
N ALA A 291 -10.29 1.84 20.37
CA ALA A 291 -10.08 0.89 21.46
C ALA A 291 -8.63 0.35 21.48
N LEU A 292 -8.10 -0.05 20.31
CA LEU A 292 -6.71 -0.52 20.19
C LEU A 292 -5.72 0.60 20.52
N ALA A 293 -5.92 1.80 19.97
CA ALA A 293 -5.05 2.95 20.21
C ALA A 293 -5.01 3.34 21.70
N ILE A 294 -6.16 3.36 22.38
CA ILE A 294 -6.23 3.62 23.82
C ILE A 294 -5.66 2.46 24.64
N TYR A 295 -5.89 1.22 24.23
CA TYR A 295 -5.38 0.04 24.94
C TYR A 295 -3.85 0.01 24.95
N PHE A 296 -3.22 0.17 23.79
CA PHE A 296 -1.75 0.15 23.66
C PHE A 296 -1.09 1.49 24.03
N GLY A 297 -1.70 2.62 23.66
CA GLY A 297 -1.18 3.96 23.92
C GLY A 297 -1.55 4.53 25.30
N ARG A 298 -2.51 3.94 26.02
CA ARG A 298 -3.03 4.41 27.31
C ARG A 298 -3.45 5.89 27.25
N LYS A 299 -3.04 6.70 28.24
CA LYS A 299 -3.29 8.14 28.28
C LYS A 299 -2.71 8.86 27.06
N ARG A 300 -1.54 8.45 26.57
CA ARG A 300 -0.93 9.04 25.37
C ARG A 300 -1.72 8.70 24.11
N GLY A 301 -2.24 7.48 24.01
CA GLY A 301 -3.15 7.08 22.94
C GLY A 301 -4.39 7.98 22.89
N LEU A 302 -5.01 8.25 24.04
CA LEU A 302 -6.15 9.16 24.13
C LEU A 302 -5.79 10.60 23.70
N THR A 303 -4.68 11.16 24.19
CA THR A 303 -4.32 12.54 23.85
C THR A 303 -3.90 12.69 22.38
N SER A 304 -3.27 11.67 21.79
CA SER A 304 -3.00 11.63 20.34
C SER A 304 -4.27 11.57 19.51
N ILE A 305 -5.31 10.84 19.95
CA ILE A 305 -6.62 10.85 19.28
C ILE A 305 -7.24 12.25 19.32
N ILE A 306 -7.15 12.96 20.45
CA ILE A 306 -7.64 14.35 20.54
C ILE A 306 -6.87 15.26 19.57
N GLY A 307 -5.56 15.08 19.47
CA GLY A 307 -4.73 15.76 18.47
C GLY A 307 -5.20 15.48 17.03
N LEU A 308 -5.49 14.23 16.70
CA LEU A 308 -6.03 13.84 15.38
C LEU A 308 -7.39 14.48 15.10
N ILE A 309 -8.30 14.47 16.08
CA ILE A 309 -9.62 15.12 15.96
C ILE A 309 -9.42 16.62 15.68
N PHE A 310 -8.53 17.28 16.41
CA PHE A 310 -8.21 18.68 16.17
C PHE A 310 -7.72 18.90 14.73
N SER A 311 -6.82 18.05 14.22
CA SER A 311 -6.36 18.13 12.83
C SER A 311 -7.50 18.02 11.82
N VAL A 312 -8.40 17.06 12.02
CA VAL A 312 -9.60 16.88 11.19
C VAL A 312 -10.49 18.12 11.25
N LEU A 313 -10.71 18.69 12.44
CA LEU A 313 -11.50 19.91 12.59
C LEU A 313 -10.88 21.10 11.84
N VAL A 314 -9.56 21.30 11.89
CA VAL A 314 -8.88 22.35 11.12
C VAL A 314 -9.08 22.13 9.62
N ILE A 315 -8.98 20.89 9.14
CA ILE A 315 -9.20 20.59 7.72
C ILE A 315 -10.64 20.93 7.30
N PHE A 316 -11.65 20.42 8.02
CA PHE A 316 -13.05 20.56 7.64
C PHE A 316 -13.67 21.93 7.94
N TYR A 317 -13.23 22.63 8.99
CA TYR A 317 -13.81 23.92 9.39
C TYR A 317 -12.98 25.14 8.98
N TYR A 318 -11.70 24.95 8.62
CA TYR A 318 -10.86 26.06 8.16
C TYR A 318 -10.34 25.85 6.74
N ILE A 319 -9.59 24.77 6.47
CA ILE A 319 -8.91 24.60 5.17
C ILE A 319 -9.91 24.47 4.01
N ILE A 320 -10.84 23.51 4.10
CA ILE A 320 -11.83 23.25 3.04
C ILE A 320 -12.71 24.49 2.80
N PRO A 321 -13.37 25.08 3.83
CA PRO A 321 -14.20 26.26 3.61
C PRO A 321 -13.41 27.46 3.09
N SER A 322 -12.17 27.68 3.54
CA SER A 322 -11.34 28.79 3.05
C SER A 322 -11.04 28.65 1.55
N ILE A 323 -10.68 27.44 1.09
CA ILE A 323 -10.44 27.15 -0.32
C ILE A 323 -11.73 27.30 -1.14
N ALA A 324 -12.85 26.79 -0.62
CA ALA A 324 -14.16 26.92 -1.28
C ALA A 324 -14.62 28.38 -1.42
N HIS A 325 -14.18 29.29 -0.53
CA HIS A 325 -14.40 30.73 -0.68
C HIS A 325 -13.40 31.42 -1.64
N GLY A 326 -12.55 30.66 -2.34
CA GLY A 326 -11.62 31.18 -3.34
C GLY A 326 -10.26 31.63 -2.80
N ASN A 327 -9.95 31.38 -1.51
CA ASN A 327 -8.61 31.70 -0.99
C ASN A 327 -7.54 30.80 -1.61
N ASN A 328 -6.30 31.29 -1.64
CA ASN A 328 -5.16 30.54 -2.17
C ASN A 328 -4.97 29.21 -1.40
N PRO A 329 -5.06 28.03 -2.06
CA PRO A 329 -4.99 26.75 -1.37
C PRO A 329 -3.66 26.48 -0.68
N LEU A 330 -2.53 26.84 -1.31
CA LEU A 330 -1.20 26.65 -0.73
C LEU A 330 -1.04 27.41 0.58
N VAL A 331 -1.36 28.71 0.59
CA VAL A 331 -1.25 29.54 1.78
C VAL A 331 -2.20 29.06 2.88
N THR A 332 -3.43 28.68 2.51
CA THR A 332 -4.41 28.11 3.44
C THR A 332 -3.88 26.85 4.11
N CYS A 333 -3.32 25.92 3.32
CA CYS A 333 -2.72 24.69 3.85
C CYS A 333 -1.49 24.95 4.72
N ILE A 334 -0.65 25.95 4.42
CA ILE A 334 0.49 26.32 5.27
C ILE A 334 0.01 26.79 6.65
N ILE A 335 -0.96 27.72 6.69
CA ILE A 335 -1.52 28.22 7.96
C ILE A 335 -2.18 27.07 8.72
N GLY A 336 -2.96 26.24 8.03
CA GLY A 336 -3.59 25.05 8.60
C GLY A 336 -2.57 24.08 9.19
N ALA A 337 -1.51 23.75 8.45
CA ALA A 337 -0.44 22.86 8.89
C ALA A 337 0.28 23.38 10.15
N ILE A 338 0.57 24.68 10.22
CA ILE A 338 1.17 25.32 11.40
C ILE A 338 0.24 25.24 12.61
N ALA A 339 -1.06 25.50 12.41
CA ALA A 339 -2.05 25.39 13.49
C ALA A 339 -2.18 23.95 13.99
N ILE A 340 -2.27 23.00 13.05
CA ILE A 340 -2.34 21.56 13.32
C ILE A 340 -1.17 21.14 14.18
N ILE A 341 0.07 21.38 13.73
CA ILE A 341 1.24 20.87 14.43
C ILE A 341 1.44 21.51 15.80
N LEU A 342 1.18 22.81 15.91
CA LEU A 342 1.36 23.50 17.19
C LEU A 342 0.46 22.87 18.25
N VAL A 343 -0.78 22.53 17.92
CA VAL A 343 -1.72 21.95 18.87
C VAL A 343 -1.53 20.45 19.01
N SER A 344 -1.44 19.70 17.90
CA SER A 344 -1.38 18.24 17.91
C SER A 344 -0.14 17.72 18.62
N LEU A 345 1.02 18.36 18.42
CA LEU A 345 2.30 17.90 18.96
C LEU A 345 2.36 18.09 20.49
N TYR A 346 1.85 19.21 21.01
CA TYR A 346 1.72 19.42 22.47
C TYR A 346 0.64 18.55 23.11
N LEU A 347 -0.46 18.25 22.42
CA LEU A 347 -1.47 17.32 22.93
C LEU A 347 -0.93 15.87 22.97
N SER A 348 -0.28 15.42 21.90
CA SER A 348 0.26 14.06 21.78
C SER A 348 1.43 13.81 22.74
N HIS A 349 2.36 14.75 22.87
CA HIS A 349 3.63 14.54 23.58
C HIS A 349 3.76 15.32 24.90
N GLY A 350 2.80 16.20 25.21
CA GLY A 350 2.78 17.00 26.43
C GLY A 350 3.72 18.21 26.39
N PHE A 351 3.54 19.13 27.33
CA PHE A 351 4.35 20.35 27.43
C PHE A 351 5.69 20.07 28.10
N ASN A 352 6.72 19.86 27.29
CA ASN A 352 8.09 19.64 27.77
C ASN A 352 9.11 20.10 26.73
N ARG A 353 10.38 20.12 27.13
CA ARG A 353 11.49 20.58 26.28
C ARG A 353 11.67 19.72 25.03
N ARG A 354 11.49 18.39 25.14
CA ARG A 354 11.54 17.45 24.01
C ARG A 354 10.52 17.86 22.95
N THR A 355 9.27 18.05 23.35
CA THR A 355 8.16 18.50 22.48
C THR A 355 8.47 19.86 21.82
N THR A 356 8.98 20.84 22.57
CA THR A 356 9.30 22.17 22.00
C THR A 356 10.43 22.11 20.97
N ILE A 357 11.47 21.30 21.21
CA ILE A 357 12.56 21.11 20.25
C ILE A 357 12.04 20.38 19.00
N ALA A 358 11.16 19.38 19.17
CA ALA A 358 10.54 18.66 18.05
C ALA A 358 9.65 19.59 17.21
N LEU A 359 8.84 20.44 17.84
CA LEU A 359 8.03 21.45 17.17
C LEU A 359 8.90 22.42 16.35
N LEU A 360 9.96 22.98 16.94
CA LEU A 360 10.87 23.87 16.22
C LEU A 360 11.52 23.17 15.03
N SER A 361 11.97 21.94 15.23
CA SER A 361 12.58 21.13 14.17
C SER A 361 11.57 20.89 13.04
N THR A 362 10.32 20.58 13.38
CA THR A 362 9.29 20.35 12.38
C THR A 362 8.91 21.61 11.62
N LEU A 363 8.78 22.77 12.29
CA LEU A 363 8.48 24.04 11.61
C LEU A 363 9.57 24.40 10.58
N ILE A 364 10.84 24.15 10.91
CA ILE A 364 11.96 24.35 9.98
C ILE A 364 11.87 23.33 8.82
N CYS A 365 11.58 22.06 9.11
CA CYS A 365 11.40 21.04 8.08
C CYS A 365 10.20 21.33 7.17
N LEU A 366 9.12 21.88 7.70
CA LEU A 366 7.94 22.31 6.95
C LEU A 366 8.29 23.46 6.01
N GLY A 367 9.09 24.44 6.48
CA GLY A 367 9.64 25.50 5.62
C GLY A 367 10.46 24.94 4.46
N LEU A 368 11.32 23.95 4.73
CA LEU A 368 12.09 23.25 3.69
C LEU A 368 11.20 22.44 2.75
N ALA A 369 10.13 21.82 3.28
CA ALA A 369 9.16 21.09 2.48
C ALA A 369 8.49 22.00 1.45
N ILE A 370 8.07 23.20 1.85
CA ILE A 370 7.49 24.20 0.92
C ILE A 370 8.47 24.52 -0.21
N ILE A 371 9.75 24.71 0.10
CA ILE A 371 10.77 25.05 -0.91
C ILE A 371 10.99 23.90 -1.88
N ILE A 372 11.15 22.67 -1.37
CA ILE A 372 11.38 21.46 -2.19
C ILE A 372 10.16 21.16 -3.04
N ASP A 373 8.97 21.31 -2.47
CA ASP A 373 7.70 21.09 -3.14
C ASP A 373 7.52 22.07 -4.32
N LEU A 374 7.67 23.37 -4.07
CA LEU A 374 7.63 24.40 -5.11
C LEU A 374 8.66 24.15 -6.22
N LEU A 375 9.87 23.74 -5.84
CA LEU A 375 10.94 23.42 -6.79
C LEU A 375 10.56 22.22 -7.67
N PHE A 376 10.16 21.10 -7.08
CA PHE A 376 9.92 19.86 -7.83
C PHE A 376 8.67 19.98 -8.71
N VAL A 377 7.60 20.58 -8.19
CA VAL A 377 6.39 20.88 -8.98
C VAL A 377 6.72 21.83 -10.14
N HIS A 378 7.59 22.81 -9.94
CA HIS A 378 8.04 23.69 -11.02
C HIS A 378 8.90 22.95 -12.07
N LEU A 379 9.88 22.16 -11.64
CA LEU A 379 10.77 21.40 -12.53
C LEU A 379 10.00 20.38 -13.37
N ALA A 380 9.00 19.72 -12.77
CA ALA A 380 8.15 18.75 -13.46
C ALA A 380 6.98 19.39 -14.23
N LYS A 381 6.84 20.73 -14.17
CA LYS A 381 5.77 21.51 -14.84
C LYS A 381 4.35 21.03 -14.51
N LEU A 382 4.13 20.60 -13.26
CA LEU A 382 2.86 20.02 -12.83
C LEU A 382 1.80 21.10 -12.61
N THR A 383 0.56 20.78 -13.00
CA THR A 383 -0.60 21.67 -12.98
C THR A 383 -1.55 21.42 -11.82
N GLY A 384 -1.43 20.29 -11.11
CA GLY A 384 -2.33 19.88 -10.03
C GLY A 384 -3.62 19.22 -10.53
N THR A 385 -3.62 18.72 -11.77
CA THR A 385 -4.76 18.07 -12.42
C THR A 385 -4.55 16.57 -12.58
N GLY A 386 -3.68 15.97 -11.75
CA GLY A 386 -3.26 14.57 -11.84
C GLY A 386 -4.16 13.59 -11.09
N THR A 387 -5.35 14.00 -10.66
CA THR A 387 -6.37 13.11 -10.11
C THR A 387 -7.73 13.40 -10.73
N GLU A 388 -8.61 12.39 -10.74
CA GLU A 388 -9.97 12.53 -11.27
C GLU A 388 -10.77 13.56 -10.45
N GLU A 389 -10.57 13.60 -9.14
CA GLU A 389 -11.23 14.57 -8.26
C GLU A 389 -10.80 16.00 -8.57
N ALA A 390 -9.51 16.22 -8.80
CA ALA A 390 -9.00 17.54 -9.21
C ALA A 390 -9.53 17.93 -10.60
N PHE A 391 -9.78 16.97 -11.48
CA PHE A 391 -10.44 17.21 -12.76
C PHE A 391 -11.89 17.66 -12.56
N PHE A 392 -12.68 16.96 -11.73
CA PHE A 392 -14.07 17.35 -11.44
C PHE A 392 -14.19 18.73 -10.79
N LEU A 393 -13.24 19.10 -9.91
CA LEU A 393 -13.21 20.44 -9.30
C LEU A 393 -13.07 21.60 -10.30
N GLN A 394 -12.67 21.35 -11.55
CA GLN A 394 -12.61 22.39 -12.60
C GLN A 394 -13.97 22.78 -13.14
N PHE A 395 -14.95 21.88 -13.03
CA PHE A 395 -16.30 22.08 -13.55
C PHE A 395 -17.24 22.70 -12.52
N ASP A 396 -16.78 22.83 -11.27
CA ASP A 396 -17.51 23.56 -10.24
C ASP A 396 -17.38 25.07 -10.48
N ASN A 397 -18.39 25.85 -10.09
CA ASN A 397 -18.44 27.31 -10.33
C ASN A 397 -17.38 28.11 -9.53
N THR A 398 -16.54 27.41 -8.76
CA THR A 398 -15.49 27.99 -7.92
C THR A 398 -14.15 27.87 -8.64
N SER A 399 -13.54 28.99 -9.02
CA SER A 399 -12.21 28.98 -9.66
C SER A 399 -11.10 28.62 -8.66
N ILE A 400 -10.91 27.33 -8.38
CA ILE A 400 -9.91 26.82 -7.44
C ILE A 400 -8.55 26.68 -8.15
N ASN A 401 -7.48 27.20 -7.54
CA ASN A 401 -6.12 27.01 -8.04
C ASN A 401 -5.63 25.57 -7.75
N LEU A 402 -5.80 24.67 -8.73
CA LEU A 402 -5.48 23.24 -8.56
C LEU A 402 -4.00 22.96 -8.30
N ARG A 403 -3.09 23.73 -8.90
CA ARG A 403 -1.66 23.61 -8.61
C ARG A 403 -1.35 23.89 -7.14
N GLY A 404 -1.97 24.94 -6.59
CA GLY A 404 -1.88 25.30 -5.18
C GLY A 404 -2.53 24.26 -4.29
N LEU A 405 -3.63 23.65 -4.73
CA LEU A 405 -4.31 22.56 -4.01
C LEU A 405 -3.40 21.33 -3.94
N PHE A 406 -2.73 20.98 -5.04
CA PHE A 406 -1.76 19.90 -5.10
C PHE A 406 -0.58 20.12 -4.16
N LEU A 407 0.07 21.30 -4.23
CA LEU A 407 1.14 21.70 -3.31
C LEU A 407 0.67 21.63 -1.84
N GLY A 408 -0.50 22.20 -1.55
CA GLY A 408 -1.09 22.16 -0.21
C GLY A 408 -1.35 20.72 0.28
N GLY A 409 -1.80 19.83 -0.60
CA GLY A 409 -2.01 18.42 -0.31
C GLY A 409 -0.72 17.67 0.00
N ILE A 410 0.37 17.96 -0.73
CA ILE A 410 1.71 17.42 -0.43
C ILE A 410 2.14 17.86 0.98
N LEU A 411 2.00 19.15 1.31
CA LEU A 411 2.37 19.68 2.62
C LEU A 411 1.60 19.02 3.77
N LEU A 412 0.27 18.87 3.64
CA LEU A 412 -0.54 18.20 4.66
C LEU A 412 -0.16 16.72 4.82
N GLY A 413 0.17 16.02 3.72
CA GLY A 413 0.66 14.64 3.78
C GLY A 413 2.02 14.51 4.47
N VAL A 414 2.97 15.39 4.13
CA VAL A 414 4.32 15.40 4.71
C VAL A 414 4.30 15.75 6.20
N LEU A 415 3.40 16.64 6.62
CA LEU A 415 3.25 17.06 8.02
C LEU A 415 3.07 15.87 8.97
N GLY A 416 2.21 14.91 8.59
CA GLY A 416 1.89 13.77 9.44
C GLY A 416 3.11 12.88 9.73
N VAL A 417 4.01 12.73 8.75
CA VAL A 417 5.23 11.91 8.92
C VAL A 417 6.33 12.70 9.63
N LEU A 418 6.40 14.02 9.42
CA LEU A 418 7.38 14.88 10.07
C LEU A 418 7.25 14.90 11.61
N ASP A 419 6.04 14.87 12.15
CA ASP A 419 5.82 14.83 13.60
C ASP A 419 6.51 13.60 14.23
N ASP A 420 6.34 12.43 13.61
CA ASP A 420 6.90 11.17 14.11
C ASP A 420 8.44 11.16 14.03
N VAL A 421 8.99 11.63 12.91
CA VAL A 421 10.46 11.68 12.71
C VAL A 421 11.12 12.67 13.66
N THR A 422 10.58 13.88 13.80
CA THR A 422 11.21 14.89 14.64
C THR A 422 11.10 14.52 16.11
N THR A 423 9.93 14.04 16.55
CA THR A 423 9.72 13.68 17.96
C THR A 423 10.56 12.47 18.37
N SER A 424 10.61 11.41 17.54
CA SER A 424 11.45 10.23 17.80
C SER A 424 12.94 10.57 17.79
N GLN A 425 13.38 11.45 16.90
CA GLN A 425 14.78 11.86 16.84
C GLN A 425 15.18 12.73 18.02
N VAL A 426 14.36 13.70 18.44
CA VAL A 426 14.64 14.48 19.66
C VAL A 426 14.66 13.57 20.90
N ALA A 427 13.74 12.63 21.00
CA ALA A 427 13.73 11.65 22.09
C ALA A 427 15.02 10.83 22.12
N THR A 428 15.47 10.33 20.96
CA THR A 428 16.73 9.58 20.84
C THR A 428 17.92 10.39 21.34
N ILE A 429 18.04 11.66 20.94
CA ILE A 429 19.12 12.55 21.40
C ILE A 429 19.05 12.81 22.91
N GLU A 430 17.85 13.00 23.45
CA GLU A 430 17.67 13.18 24.89
C GLU A 430 18.13 11.95 25.67
N GLU A 431 17.72 10.74 25.25
CA GLU A 431 18.13 9.49 25.91
C GLU A 431 19.65 9.29 25.84
N ILE A 432 20.28 9.54 24.68
CA ILE A 432 21.75 9.46 24.54
C ILE A 432 22.44 10.49 25.46
N SER A 433 21.93 11.72 25.50
CA SER A 433 22.46 12.78 26.36
C SER A 433 22.27 12.48 27.85
N ALA A 434 21.16 11.83 28.22
CA ALA A 434 20.88 11.42 29.60
C ALA A 434 21.76 10.24 30.03
N ALA A 435 22.01 9.28 29.13
CA ALA A 435 22.85 8.12 29.39
C ALA A 435 24.34 8.48 29.57
N ASN A 436 24.84 9.47 28.81
CA ASN A 436 26.20 9.98 28.98
C ASN A 436 26.25 11.53 28.94
N PRO A 437 26.11 12.19 30.10
CA PRO A 437 26.16 13.65 30.20
C PRO A 437 27.51 14.27 29.84
N ALA A 438 28.57 13.48 29.62
CA ALA A 438 29.90 13.98 29.26
C ALA A 438 30.11 14.16 27.74
N LEU A 439 29.15 13.76 26.91
CA LEU A 439 29.24 13.91 25.46
C LEU A 439 29.26 15.39 25.04
N THR A 440 30.17 15.74 24.13
CA THR A 440 30.18 17.04 23.46
C THR A 440 29.08 17.10 22.40
N PHE A 441 28.76 18.30 21.91
CA PHE A 441 27.81 18.50 20.82
C PHE A 441 28.11 17.59 19.62
N GLU A 442 29.38 17.52 19.19
CA GLU A 442 29.81 16.75 18.03
C GLU A 442 29.60 15.25 18.25
N LYS A 443 29.97 14.74 19.43
CA LYS A 443 29.78 13.32 19.76
C LYS A 443 28.30 12.96 19.87
N LEU A 444 27.49 13.84 20.49
CA LEU A 444 26.05 13.65 20.59
C LEU A 444 25.38 13.66 19.22
N TYR A 445 25.78 14.58 18.34
CA TYR A 445 25.33 14.64 16.95
C TYR A 445 25.70 13.37 16.17
N GLN A 446 26.96 12.90 16.25
CA GLN A 446 27.41 11.70 15.53
C GLN A 446 26.68 10.45 16.02
N SER A 447 26.54 10.26 17.33
CA SER A 447 25.80 9.13 17.90
C SER A 447 24.32 9.16 17.50
N GLY A 448 23.68 10.33 17.58
CA GLY A 448 22.29 10.49 17.18
C GLY A 448 22.05 10.29 15.69
N LEU A 449 22.96 10.81 14.84
CA LEU A 449 22.89 10.64 13.40
C LEU A 449 23.09 9.18 13.00
N SER A 450 23.92 8.42 13.71
CA SER A 450 24.07 6.98 13.48
C SER A 450 22.75 6.22 13.66
N VAL A 451 21.96 6.56 14.70
CA VAL A 451 20.62 5.99 14.90
C VAL A 451 19.65 6.50 13.84
N GLY A 452 19.67 7.80 13.59
CA GLY A 452 18.80 8.44 12.60
C GLY A 452 18.96 7.88 11.18
N ARG A 453 20.18 7.51 10.76
CA ARG A 453 20.44 6.92 9.43
C ARG A 453 19.71 5.60 9.20
N GLU A 454 19.59 4.76 10.24
CA GLU A 454 18.83 3.53 10.16
C GLU A 454 17.34 3.81 9.97
N HIS A 455 16.82 4.83 10.67
CA HIS A 455 15.44 5.27 10.52
C HIS A 455 15.16 5.88 9.15
N ILE A 456 16.09 6.65 8.56
CA ILE A 456 15.91 7.25 7.22
C ILE A 456 15.56 6.17 6.19
N ALA A 457 16.34 5.08 6.13
CA ALA A 457 16.12 4.02 5.15
C ALA A 457 14.74 3.37 5.28
N SER A 458 14.31 3.10 6.52
CA SER A 458 12.98 2.55 6.80
C SER A 458 11.85 3.52 6.45
N LEU A 459 12.02 4.81 6.73
CA LEU A 459 11.02 5.85 6.47
C LEU A 459 10.81 6.10 4.98
N ILE A 460 11.88 6.14 4.18
CA ILE A 460 11.79 6.26 2.72
C ILE A 460 10.95 5.11 2.16
N ASN A 461 11.29 3.87 2.52
CA ASN A 461 10.57 2.69 2.04
C ASN A 461 9.09 2.73 2.45
N THR A 462 8.81 3.11 3.70
CA THR A 462 7.43 3.19 4.21
C THR A 462 6.62 4.22 3.43
N LEU A 463 7.18 5.40 3.17
CA LEU A 463 6.50 6.48 2.47
C LEU A 463 6.27 6.15 0.98
N VAL A 464 7.30 5.60 0.31
CA VAL A 464 7.21 5.18 -1.09
C VAL A 464 6.13 4.11 -1.24
N LEU A 465 6.14 3.08 -0.38
CA LEU A 465 5.13 2.01 -0.44
C LEU A 465 3.72 2.51 -0.12
N ALA A 466 3.57 3.48 0.79
CA ALA A 466 2.28 4.10 1.08
C ALA A 466 1.70 4.82 -0.16
N TYR A 467 2.48 5.65 -0.86
CA TYR A 467 2.01 6.34 -2.05
C TYR A 467 1.81 5.40 -3.25
N VAL A 468 2.69 4.42 -3.44
CA VAL A 468 2.50 3.36 -4.44
C VAL A 468 1.23 2.56 -4.15
N GLY A 469 0.92 2.30 -2.88
CA GLY A 469 -0.29 1.62 -2.46
C GLY A 469 -1.56 2.39 -2.82
N VAL A 470 -1.58 3.70 -2.59
CA VAL A 470 -2.69 4.58 -3.03
C VAL A 470 -2.80 4.62 -4.55
N SER A 471 -1.66 4.66 -5.24
CA SER A 471 -1.57 4.68 -6.71
C SER A 471 -1.70 3.30 -7.37
N PHE A 472 -1.94 2.24 -6.61
CA PHE A 472 -1.90 0.87 -7.13
C PHE A 472 -2.93 0.61 -8.24
N PRO A 473 -4.20 1.09 -8.15
CA PRO A 473 -5.16 0.95 -9.24
C PRO A 473 -4.69 1.65 -10.53
N LEU A 474 -4.07 2.83 -10.40
CA LEU A 474 -3.51 3.58 -11.53
C LEU A 474 -2.38 2.78 -12.21
N LEU A 475 -1.46 2.22 -11.41
CA LEU A 475 -0.37 1.37 -11.93
C LEU A 475 -0.90 0.12 -12.63
N LEU A 476 -1.95 -0.52 -12.07
CA LEU A 476 -2.58 -1.68 -12.68
C LEU A 476 -3.29 -1.32 -13.99
N LEU A 477 -4.04 -0.22 -14.01
CA LEU A 477 -4.75 0.27 -15.20
C LEU A 477 -3.78 0.39 -16.38
N TYR A 478 -2.66 1.08 -16.20
CA TYR A 478 -1.67 1.21 -17.26
C TYR A 478 -0.93 -0.10 -17.57
N SER A 479 -0.71 -0.98 -16.59
CA SER A 479 -0.13 -2.31 -16.84
C SER A 479 -1.01 -3.19 -17.75
N THR A 480 -2.33 -2.96 -17.78
CA THR A 480 -3.25 -3.71 -18.65
C THR A 480 -3.33 -3.13 -20.07
N GLN A 481 -2.90 -1.88 -20.27
CA GLN A 481 -2.86 -1.22 -21.56
C GLN A 481 -1.60 -1.61 -22.33
N LYS A 482 -1.62 -2.79 -22.97
CA LYS A 482 -0.46 -3.39 -23.68
C LYS A 482 0.12 -2.52 -24.82
N SER A 483 -0.61 -1.52 -25.32
CA SER A 483 -0.21 -0.70 -26.46
C SER A 483 0.53 0.59 -26.11
N GLN A 484 0.57 1.02 -24.84
CA GLN A 484 1.24 2.25 -24.44
C GLN A 484 2.70 2.00 -24.03
N GLN A 485 3.59 2.85 -24.53
CA GLN A 485 5.01 2.81 -24.16
C GLN A 485 5.17 3.34 -22.72
N VAL A 486 6.01 2.67 -21.91
CA VAL A 486 6.19 2.99 -20.48
C VAL A 486 6.56 4.46 -20.23
N TRP A 487 7.36 5.07 -21.10
CA TRP A 487 7.75 6.48 -20.93
C TRP A 487 6.55 7.45 -21.09
N VAL A 488 5.54 7.10 -21.89
CA VAL A 488 4.30 7.91 -22.03
C VAL A 488 3.51 7.86 -20.73
N MET A 489 3.38 6.67 -20.16
CA MET A 489 2.74 6.49 -18.85
C MET A 489 3.47 7.28 -17.76
N LEU A 490 4.79 7.17 -17.68
CA LEU A 490 5.60 7.89 -16.69
C LEU A 490 5.55 9.42 -16.86
N ASN A 491 5.29 9.90 -18.08
CA ASN A 491 5.13 11.33 -18.37
C ASN A 491 3.69 11.84 -18.18
N SER A 492 2.73 10.94 -17.96
CA SER A 492 1.34 11.33 -17.69
C SER A 492 1.25 12.15 -16.40
N ASN A 493 0.36 13.14 -16.39
CA ASN A 493 0.21 14.01 -15.22
C ASN A 493 -0.24 13.23 -13.96
N PHE A 494 -1.05 12.17 -14.13
CA PHE A 494 -1.49 11.30 -13.03
C PHE A 494 -0.32 10.59 -12.33
N ILE A 495 0.58 9.99 -13.10
CA ILE A 495 1.73 9.28 -12.54
C ILE A 495 2.80 10.26 -12.06
N ALA A 496 3.06 11.33 -12.82
CA ALA A 496 4.10 12.31 -12.50
C ALA A 496 3.81 13.05 -11.18
N GLU A 497 2.55 13.39 -10.90
CA GLU A 497 2.15 14.02 -9.63
C GLU A 497 2.41 13.09 -8.44
N GLU A 498 2.09 11.79 -8.53
CA GLU A 498 2.34 10.83 -7.45
C GLU A 498 3.84 10.53 -7.26
N ILE A 499 4.63 10.51 -8.34
CA ILE A 499 6.09 10.43 -8.25
C ILE A 499 6.65 11.68 -7.53
N VAL A 500 6.22 12.88 -7.93
CA VAL A 500 6.70 14.12 -7.29
C VAL A 500 6.27 14.18 -5.83
N ARG A 501 5.03 13.84 -5.48
CA ARG A 501 4.54 13.74 -4.10
C ARG A 501 5.43 12.83 -3.26
N THR A 502 5.78 11.66 -3.80
CA THR A 502 6.66 10.67 -3.16
C THR A 502 8.08 11.20 -2.98
N LEU A 503 8.64 11.84 -4.02
CA LEU A 503 10.00 12.38 -4.00
C LEU A 503 10.13 13.58 -3.04
N VAL A 504 9.16 14.50 -3.04
CA VAL A 504 9.14 15.65 -2.11
C VAL A 504 9.09 15.14 -0.68
N GLY A 505 8.13 14.25 -0.36
CA GLY A 505 8.01 13.72 0.99
C GLY A 505 9.26 12.97 1.45
N SER A 506 9.81 12.11 0.61
CA SER A 506 11.04 11.36 0.95
C SER A 506 12.25 12.29 1.12
N SER A 507 12.42 13.31 0.27
CA SER A 507 13.51 14.27 0.40
C SER A 507 13.43 15.04 1.71
N VAL A 508 12.23 15.47 2.09
CA VAL A 508 12.01 16.18 3.35
C VAL A 508 12.38 15.30 4.54
N LEU A 509 11.99 14.01 4.54
CA LEU A 509 12.32 13.09 5.63
C LEU A 509 13.82 12.83 5.76
N VAL A 510 14.53 12.67 4.64
CA VAL A 510 15.99 12.50 4.62
C VAL A 510 16.70 13.69 5.26
N ILE A 511 16.19 14.91 5.05
CA ILE A 511 16.75 16.14 5.61
C ILE A 511 16.29 16.36 7.06
N ALA A 512 15.08 15.95 7.41
CA ALA A 512 14.50 16.16 8.73
C ALA A 512 15.31 15.51 9.85
N VAL A 513 15.84 14.30 9.61
CA VAL A 513 16.65 13.58 10.59
C VAL A 513 17.94 14.32 10.97
N PRO A 514 18.86 14.65 10.05
CA PRO A 514 20.07 15.40 10.41
C PRO A 514 19.75 16.78 11.00
N LEU A 515 18.75 17.47 10.46
CA LEU A 515 18.36 18.80 10.95
C LEU A 515 17.86 18.75 12.40
N THR A 516 16.96 17.81 12.71
CA THR A 516 16.45 17.60 14.06
C THR A 516 17.57 17.17 15.01
N THR A 517 18.48 16.31 14.55
CA THR A 517 19.65 15.85 15.31
C THR A 517 20.54 17.03 15.70
N ILE A 518 20.82 17.94 14.77
CA ILE A 518 21.62 19.16 15.04
C ILE A 518 20.93 20.01 16.10
N LEU A 519 19.64 20.32 15.94
CA LEU A 519 18.90 21.17 16.88
C LEU A 519 18.84 20.54 18.27
N ALA A 520 18.47 19.26 18.36
CA ALA A 520 18.41 18.56 19.63
C ALA A 520 19.78 18.49 20.31
N ALA A 521 20.85 18.13 19.57
CA ALA A 521 22.20 18.07 20.12
C ALA A 521 22.65 19.44 20.63
N PHE A 522 22.31 20.52 19.93
CA PHE A 522 22.62 21.89 20.34
C PHE A 522 21.94 22.25 21.67
N PHE A 523 20.63 21.98 21.81
CA PHE A 523 19.91 22.29 23.03
C PHE A 523 20.34 21.42 24.21
N TYR A 524 20.53 20.11 24.02
CA TYR A 524 20.88 19.20 25.11
C TYR A 524 22.35 19.33 25.54
N SER A 525 23.28 19.68 24.63
CA SER A 525 24.68 19.98 25.01
C SER A 525 24.83 21.31 25.77
N ARG A 526 23.99 22.33 25.49
CA ARG A 526 24.05 23.64 26.17
C ARG A 526 23.55 23.67 27.60
N LYS A 527 22.63 22.77 28.00
CA LYS A 527 22.09 22.73 29.37
C LYS A 527 23.21 22.69 30.42
N LYS A 528 24.31 22.01 30.08
CA LYS A 528 25.46 21.84 30.95
C LYS A 528 26.27 23.13 31.17
N LYS A 529 26.31 24.05 30.20
CA LYS A 529 27.09 25.31 30.34
C LYS A 529 26.40 26.32 31.26
N ILE A 530 25.12 26.15 31.55
CA ILE A 530 24.31 27.02 32.42
C ILE A 530 24.17 26.43 33.83
N GLU A 531 24.19 25.11 34.00
CA GLU A 531 24.20 24.46 35.33
C GLU A 531 25.61 24.36 35.94
N GLN A 532 26.67 24.69 35.18
CA GLN A 532 28.07 24.72 35.64
C GLN A 532 28.64 26.14 35.82
N VAL A 533 27.82 27.17 35.62
CA VAL A 533 28.10 28.60 35.90
C VAL A 533 27.12 29.05 36.97
#